data_AF-A0A958JUU1-F1
#
_entry.id   AF-A0A958JUU1-F1
#
_cell.length_a   1.000
_cell.length_b   1.000
_cell.length_c   1.000
_cell.angle_alpha   90.00
_cell.angle_beta   90.00
_cell.angle_gamma   90.00
#
_symmetry.space_group_name_H-M   'P 1'
#
loop_
_entity.id
_entity.type
_entity.pdbx_description
1 polymer ?
#
loop_
_entity_poly.entity_id
_entity_poly.type
_entity_poly.pdbx_seq_one_letter_code
_entity_poly.pdbx_strand_id
1 'polypeptide(L)'
;MKDYLTFGRSLRILCFTSILLSLGLMYLRLNDFLLGLELVVPRLELFTGKLHPALVHFPLALLLSAILIEGYITVRDGFRGRNKRPHLVAGFCICFGALGAFVAAVSGWMNAANQEFFGSLVSVLFWHRWLGVFVAALSIFGALLYFASARLSLDSFSQRNALRFYLLSLFLVTPLLGVGAHFGGVMVHGEDYFAEVFELPNNESSLRASANLNDSSSAHVVSPVEIESLPLPVGRKVDFSKDVFPILKRSCFKCHGGGREKGKYRIDDRDSFISSGKHGPSVVPGDSGQSNVVHLIAGLIPDNVMPEKGRRLTDNEVSILRAWIDQGLPWGDGSDANFSARTTLKLAQVTIPEKTKELKNPIDRLLTPYFKKHKVTFPNTVTDRVFARRVYLDVVGLIPTPQQLDAFLASNSPSKREELVDDLLKQDAAYADYWLAYWNDLLRNDYSGPGFLNNNRKQITSWLRRALIKNTPYDRMVTSLVAPNSRSDGFLKGIVWSGDIGITEQPAIQAAQNIGQVFLGVNLKCATCHDSFTDEWTMEDTYGIANVYAKEPLEIHECEVPTGKIVQPGFLFPSLGKID
;
A
#
# COMPACT_ATOMS: atom_id res chain seq x y z
N MET A 1 38.99 47.71 53.92
CA MET A 1 38.03 48.41 53.02
C MET A 1 38.30 48.18 51.52
N LYS A 2 39.49 47.72 51.11
CA LYS A 2 39.79 47.37 49.70
C LYS A 2 39.21 46.01 49.24
N ASP A 3 38.99 45.06 50.15
CA ASP A 3 38.52 43.71 49.78
C ASP A 3 37.01 43.57 49.55
N TYR A 4 36.20 44.54 50.00
CA TYR A 4 34.75 44.55 49.76
C TYR A 4 34.38 45.08 48.36
N LEU A 5 35.23 45.91 47.76
CA LEU A 5 35.00 46.46 46.41
C LEU A 5 35.32 45.47 45.29
N THR A 6 36.27 44.55 45.51
CA THR A 6 36.62 43.48 44.56
C THR A 6 35.55 42.39 44.53
N PHE A 7 34.98 42.01 45.68
CA PHE A 7 33.91 41.00 45.74
C PHE A 7 32.62 41.44 45.02
N GLY A 8 32.23 42.71 45.17
CA GLY A 8 31.07 43.27 44.47
C GLY A 8 31.24 43.38 42.95
N ARG A 9 32.46 43.59 42.46
CA ARG A 9 32.78 43.60 41.03
C ARG A 9 32.70 42.20 40.41
N SER A 10 33.25 41.19 41.10
CA SER A 10 33.19 39.79 40.65
C SER A 10 31.75 39.25 40.63
N LEU A 11 30.92 39.61 41.61
CA LEU A 11 29.52 39.18 41.65
C LEU A 11 28.67 39.84 40.54
N ARG A 12 28.94 41.11 40.21
CA ARG A 12 28.28 41.79 39.09
C ARG A 12 28.68 41.19 37.75
N ILE A 13 29.95 40.83 37.57
CA ILE A 13 30.42 40.17 36.34
C ILE A 13 29.75 38.80 36.20
N LEU A 14 29.70 38.00 37.27
CA LEU A 14 29.03 36.68 37.29
C LEU A 14 27.52 36.78 36.97
N CYS A 15 26.81 37.75 37.56
CA CYS A 15 25.40 38.00 37.22
C CYS A 15 25.23 38.43 35.76
N PHE A 16 26.10 39.32 35.25
CA PHE A 16 26.00 39.80 33.87
C PHE A 16 26.31 38.68 32.86
N THR A 17 27.31 37.85 33.13
CA THR A 17 27.61 36.67 32.31
C THR A 17 26.49 35.64 32.36
N SER A 18 25.86 35.44 33.53
CA SER A 18 24.73 34.50 33.66
C SER A 18 23.49 35.01 32.93
N ILE A 19 23.23 36.32 32.92
CA ILE A 19 22.11 36.91 32.18
C ILE A 19 22.36 36.81 30.67
N LEU A 20 23.58 37.11 30.21
CA LEU A 20 23.95 36.97 28.80
C LEU A 20 23.91 35.51 28.33
N LEU A 21 24.33 34.55 29.16
CA LEU A 21 24.24 33.13 28.86
C LEU A 21 22.79 32.65 28.77
N SER A 22 21.93 33.12 29.67
CA SER A 22 20.49 32.82 29.66
C SER A 22 19.78 33.45 28.46
N LEU A 23 20.12 34.69 28.08
CA LEU A 23 19.60 35.35 26.88
C LEU A 23 20.09 34.66 25.60
N GLY A 24 21.35 34.21 25.56
CA GLY A 24 21.91 33.43 24.45
C GLY A 24 21.25 32.05 24.31
N LEU A 25 21.02 31.35 25.42
CA LEU A 25 20.27 30.08 25.43
C LEU A 25 18.80 30.26 25.03
N MET A 26 18.17 31.37 25.42
CA MET A 26 16.81 31.70 25.01
C MET A 26 16.75 32.04 23.52
N TYR A 27 17.72 32.78 22.98
CA TYR A 27 17.84 33.05 21.55
C TYR A 27 18.05 31.77 20.74
N LEU A 28 18.95 30.88 21.18
CA LEU A 28 19.18 29.57 20.55
C LEU A 28 17.92 28.71 20.57
N ARG A 29 17.20 28.63 21.70
CA ARG A 29 15.92 27.91 21.77
C ARG A 29 14.81 28.54 20.92
N LEU A 30 14.78 29.88 20.81
CA LEU A 30 13.83 30.56 19.94
C LEU A 30 14.15 30.27 18.47
N ASN A 31 15.43 30.23 18.10
CA ASN A 31 15.88 29.93 16.76
C ASN A 31 15.63 28.45 16.41
N ASP A 32 15.87 27.52 17.34
CA ASP A 32 15.53 26.10 17.20
C ASP A 32 14.02 25.88 17.10
N PHE A 33 13.22 26.68 17.82
CA PHE A 33 11.76 26.64 17.73
C PHE A 33 11.26 27.20 16.39
N LEU A 34 11.85 28.29 15.89
CA LEU A 34 11.54 28.87 14.58
C LEU A 34 11.97 27.96 13.42
N LEU A 35 13.17 27.35 13.49
CA LEU A 35 13.64 26.31 12.56
C LEU A 35 12.76 25.05 12.63
N GLY A 36 12.31 24.67 13.82
CA GLY A 36 11.33 23.61 14.02
C GLY A 36 10.00 23.93 13.34
N LEU A 37 9.53 25.17 13.41
CA LEU A 37 8.34 25.64 12.69
C LEU A 37 8.53 25.62 11.17
N GLU A 38 9.69 26.02 10.64
CA GLU A 38 10.01 25.93 9.21
C GLU A 38 10.04 24.48 8.68
N LEU A 39 10.38 23.50 9.53
CA LEU A 39 10.35 22.07 9.19
C LEU A 39 8.97 21.42 9.38
N VAL A 40 8.18 21.91 10.34
CA VAL A 40 6.88 21.32 10.72
C VAL A 40 5.74 21.86 9.87
N VAL A 41 5.76 23.14 9.49
CA VAL A 41 4.67 23.76 8.71
C VAL A 41 4.51 23.08 7.33
N PRO A 42 5.55 22.93 6.48
CA PRO A 42 5.40 22.25 5.19
C PRO A 42 4.96 20.77 5.33
N ARG A 43 5.37 20.09 6.40
CA ARG A 43 4.95 18.72 6.71
C ARG A 43 3.48 18.64 7.11
N LEU A 44 3.01 19.60 7.92
CA LEU A 44 1.62 19.71 8.29
C LEU A 44 0.77 20.02 7.06
N GLU A 45 1.23 20.92 6.18
CA GLU A 45 0.54 21.27 4.93
C GLU A 45 0.41 20.08 3.98
N LEU A 46 1.48 19.28 3.84
CA LEU A 46 1.46 18.06 3.04
C LEU A 46 0.52 17.01 3.66
N PHE A 47 0.60 16.81 4.97
CA PHE A 47 -0.22 15.85 5.71
C PHE A 47 -1.71 16.20 5.63
N THR A 48 -2.08 17.45 5.93
CA THR A 48 -3.48 17.91 5.91
C THR A 48 -4.00 18.01 4.48
N GLY A 49 -3.17 18.41 3.52
CA GLY A 49 -3.52 18.46 2.10
C GLY A 49 -3.87 17.08 1.56
N LYS A 50 -3.01 16.07 1.78
CA LYS A 50 -3.25 14.73 1.25
C LYS A 50 -4.47 14.02 1.83
N LEU A 51 -4.90 14.38 3.03
CA LEU A 51 -6.13 13.87 3.63
C LEU A 51 -7.41 14.52 3.08
N HIS A 52 -7.32 15.54 2.22
CA HIS A 52 -8.49 16.20 1.63
C HIS A 52 -9.56 15.24 1.08
N PRO A 53 -9.23 14.20 0.28
CA PRO A 53 -10.24 13.26 -0.22
C PRO A 53 -10.96 12.49 0.88
N ALA A 54 -10.29 12.19 2.01
CA ALA A 54 -10.93 11.55 3.15
C ALA A 54 -11.82 12.54 3.93
N LEU A 55 -11.39 13.80 4.03
CA LEU A 55 -12.08 14.86 4.78
C LEU A 55 -13.34 15.37 4.08
N VAL A 56 -13.53 15.14 2.78
CA VAL A 56 -14.68 15.67 2.02
C VAL A 56 -15.96 14.82 2.16
N HIS A 57 -15.85 13.52 2.41
CA HIS A 57 -17.01 12.61 2.43
C HIS A 57 -17.94 12.84 3.62
N PHE A 58 -17.38 13.06 4.81
CA PHE A 58 -18.17 13.23 6.03
C PHE A 58 -19.02 14.52 6.04
N PRO A 59 -18.46 15.71 5.72
CA PRO A 59 -19.24 16.95 5.63
C PRO A 59 -20.28 16.90 4.52
N LEU A 60 -19.96 16.27 3.39
CA LEU A 60 -20.89 16.08 2.27
C LEU A 60 -22.15 15.31 2.70
N ALA A 61 -21.97 14.20 3.42
CA ALA A 61 -23.09 13.40 3.93
C ALA A 61 -24.00 14.19 4.88
N LEU A 62 -23.42 15.04 5.75
CA LEU A 62 -24.17 15.89 6.66
C LEU A 62 -24.97 16.96 5.91
N LEU A 63 -24.36 17.65 4.94
CA LEU A 63 -25.06 18.67 4.15
C LEU A 63 -26.22 18.06 3.34
N LEU A 64 -26.01 16.90 2.70
CA LEU A 64 -27.06 16.17 1.99
C LEU A 64 -28.18 15.73 2.95
N SER A 65 -27.83 15.27 4.15
CA SER A 65 -28.85 14.92 5.16
C SER A 65 -29.68 16.13 5.58
N ALA A 66 -29.07 17.31 5.76
CA ALA A 66 -29.81 18.54 6.05
C ALA A 66 -30.79 18.89 4.92
N ILE A 67 -30.34 18.79 3.66
CA ILE A 67 -31.16 19.03 2.47
C ILE A 67 -32.36 18.07 2.41
N LEU A 68 -32.12 16.77 2.59
CA LEU A 68 -33.17 15.75 2.54
C LEU A 68 -34.21 15.91 3.65
N ILE A 69 -33.76 16.16 4.88
CA ILE A 69 -34.66 16.35 6.04
C ILE A 69 -35.54 17.59 5.82
N GLU A 70 -34.94 18.72 5.45
CA GLU A 70 -35.71 19.96 5.24
C GLU A 70 -36.58 19.91 3.99
N GLY A 71 -36.13 19.24 2.93
CA GLY A 71 -36.90 18.97 1.72
C GLY A 71 -38.14 18.13 2.01
N TYR A 72 -37.97 17.01 2.72
CA TYR A 72 -39.07 16.13 3.12
C TYR A 72 -40.11 16.86 3.96
N ILE A 73 -39.69 17.63 4.97
CA ILE A 73 -40.61 18.42 5.81
C ILE A 73 -41.36 19.46 4.98
N THR A 74 -40.68 20.11 4.02
CA THR A 74 -41.31 21.10 3.13
C THR A 74 -42.40 20.48 2.26
N VAL A 75 -42.15 19.28 1.72
CA VAL A 75 -43.13 18.55 0.90
C VAL A 75 -44.29 18.04 1.75
N ARG A 76 -44.01 17.47 2.93
CA ARG A 76 -45.01 16.89 3.84
C ARG A 76 -45.97 17.94 4.41
N ASP A 77 -45.44 19.05 4.92
CA ASP A 77 -46.23 20.07 5.63
C ASP A 77 -46.80 21.15 4.70
N GLY A 78 -46.37 21.14 3.43
CA GLY A 78 -46.67 22.17 2.43
C GLY A 78 -46.01 23.52 2.75
N PHE A 79 -45.66 24.28 1.71
CA PHE A 79 -45.00 25.59 1.85
C PHE A 79 -45.78 26.60 2.72
N ARG A 80 -47.11 26.44 2.86
CA ARG A 80 -47.99 27.31 3.66
C ARG A 80 -48.29 26.79 5.08
N GLY A 81 -48.16 25.48 5.32
CA GLY A 81 -48.48 24.82 6.60
C GLY A 81 -47.27 24.55 7.49
N ARG A 82 -46.05 24.77 6.98
CA ARG A 82 -44.81 24.52 7.70
C ARG A 82 -44.71 25.33 9.00
N ASN A 83 -44.33 24.65 10.09
CA ASN A 83 -43.95 25.30 11.34
C ASN A 83 -42.90 26.39 11.09
N LYS A 84 -43.01 27.53 11.77
CA LYS A 84 -42.14 28.72 11.57
C LYS A 84 -40.67 28.50 12.00
N ARG A 85 -40.21 27.24 12.17
CA ARG A 85 -38.89 26.90 12.71
C ARG A 85 -38.20 25.84 11.84
N PRO A 86 -36.88 25.92 11.68
CA PRO A 86 -36.10 24.87 11.03
C PRO A 86 -36.05 23.60 11.90
N HIS A 87 -35.77 22.45 11.29
CA HIS A 87 -35.73 21.19 12.02
C HIS A 87 -34.43 21.08 12.85
N LEU A 88 -34.53 20.55 14.08
CA LEU A 88 -33.37 20.47 14.97
C LEU A 88 -32.24 19.60 14.40
N VAL A 89 -32.58 18.42 13.87
CA VAL A 89 -31.59 17.49 13.30
C VAL A 89 -30.95 18.08 12.04
N ALA A 90 -31.72 18.77 11.20
CA ALA A 90 -31.17 19.46 10.04
C ALA A 90 -30.21 20.59 10.46
N GLY A 91 -30.53 21.27 11.57
CA GLY A 91 -29.67 22.23 12.23
C GLY A 91 -28.30 21.68 12.64
N PHE A 92 -28.28 20.52 13.30
CA PHE A 92 -27.02 19.82 13.59
C PHE A 92 -26.25 19.49 12.31
N CYS A 93 -26.93 18.94 11.31
CA CYS A 93 -26.32 18.57 10.04
C CYS A 93 -25.70 19.78 9.30
N ILE A 94 -26.39 20.93 9.23
CA ILE A 94 -25.85 22.11 8.55
C ILE A 94 -24.69 22.74 9.34
N CYS A 95 -24.71 22.73 10.68
CA CYS A 95 -23.65 23.32 11.48
C CYS A 95 -22.34 22.51 11.38
N PHE A 96 -22.40 21.20 11.59
CA PHE A 96 -21.23 20.33 11.45
C PHE A 96 -20.81 20.17 9.99
N GLY A 97 -21.77 20.15 9.05
CA GLY A 97 -21.50 20.15 7.62
C GLY A 97 -20.77 21.42 7.16
N ALA A 98 -21.16 22.61 7.66
CA ALA A 98 -20.50 23.88 7.34
C ALA A 98 -19.07 23.94 7.88
N LEU A 99 -18.84 23.50 9.12
CA LEU A 99 -17.50 23.41 9.71
C LEU A 99 -16.62 22.45 8.90
N GLY A 100 -17.15 21.28 8.56
CA GLY A 100 -16.45 20.29 7.76
C GLY A 100 -16.15 20.76 6.34
N ALA A 101 -17.08 21.46 5.68
CA ALA A 101 -16.89 22.03 4.35
C ALA A 101 -15.79 23.10 4.34
N PHE A 102 -15.68 23.91 5.40
CA PHE A 102 -14.58 24.86 5.57
C PHE A 102 -13.23 24.15 5.68
N VAL A 103 -13.12 23.12 6.53
CA VAL A 103 -11.89 22.32 6.67
C VAL A 103 -11.54 21.61 5.35
N ALA A 104 -12.53 21.08 4.64
CA ALA A 104 -12.34 20.45 3.33
C ALA A 104 -11.84 21.45 2.27
N ALA A 105 -12.37 22.69 2.25
CA ALA A 105 -11.91 23.73 1.33
C ALA A 105 -10.47 24.17 1.61
N VAL A 106 -10.11 24.33 2.89
CA VAL A 106 -8.74 24.68 3.31
C VAL A 106 -7.77 23.55 2.94
N SER A 107 -8.05 22.31 3.35
CA SER A 107 -7.21 21.15 3.00
C SER A 107 -7.09 20.93 1.50
N GLY A 108 -8.16 21.17 0.73
CA GLY A 108 -8.12 21.07 -0.74
C GLY A 108 -7.18 22.10 -1.37
N TRP A 109 -7.11 23.31 -0.82
CA TRP A 109 -6.18 24.34 -1.26
C TRP A 109 -4.73 23.98 -0.97
N MET A 110 -4.47 23.40 0.21
CA MET A 110 -3.16 22.92 0.61
C MET A 110 -2.74 21.72 -0.26
N ASN A 111 -3.68 20.84 -0.60
CA ASN A 111 -3.42 19.72 -1.51
C ASN A 111 -3.05 20.19 -2.91
N ALA A 112 -3.78 21.18 -3.43
CA ALA A 112 -3.52 21.76 -4.75
C ALA A 112 -2.17 22.49 -4.83
N ALA A 113 -1.68 23.03 -3.71
CA ALA A 113 -0.35 23.66 -3.65
C ALA A 113 0.80 22.62 -3.74
N ASN A 114 0.51 21.37 -3.38
CA ASN A 114 1.48 20.27 -3.35
C ASN A 114 1.37 19.32 -4.57
N GLN A 115 0.52 19.64 -5.55
CA GLN A 115 0.29 18.81 -6.74
C GLN A 115 0.40 19.64 -8.02
N GLU A 116 1.21 19.15 -8.97
CA GLU A 116 1.28 19.71 -10.31
C GLU A 116 0.26 19.01 -11.22
N PHE A 117 -0.68 19.78 -11.75
CA PHE A 117 -1.66 19.33 -12.76
C PHE A 117 -1.30 19.92 -14.12
N PHE A 118 -1.51 19.17 -15.20
CA PHE A 118 -1.15 19.58 -16.57
C PHE A 118 -2.35 19.49 -17.53
N GLY A 119 -2.27 20.22 -18.65
CA GLY A 119 -3.28 20.18 -19.72
C GLY A 119 -4.68 20.58 -19.24
N SER A 120 -5.69 19.84 -19.69
CA SER A 120 -7.10 20.11 -19.35
C SER A 120 -7.43 19.95 -17.86
N LEU A 121 -6.54 19.38 -17.05
CA LEU A 121 -6.76 19.22 -15.60
C LEU A 121 -6.48 20.51 -14.82
N VAL A 122 -5.71 21.45 -15.37
CA VAL A 122 -5.46 22.75 -14.73
C VAL A 122 -6.77 23.54 -14.58
N SER A 123 -7.59 23.54 -15.63
CA SER A 123 -8.90 24.21 -15.60
C SER A 123 -9.88 23.51 -14.67
N VAL A 124 -9.88 22.17 -14.66
CA VAL A 124 -10.70 21.37 -13.73
C VAL A 124 -10.34 21.67 -12.27
N LEU A 125 -9.05 21.70 -11.95
CA LEU A 125 -8.56 22.05 -10.60
C LEU A 125 -8.99 23.46 -10.19
N PHE A 126 -8.86 24.44 -11.10
CA PHE A 126 -9.27 25.82 -10.85
C PHE A 126 -10.75 25.89 -10.47
N TRP A 127 -11.64 25.27 -11.25
CA TRP A 127 -13.07 25.29 -10.97
C TRP A 127 -13.42 24.50 -9.70
N HIS A 128 -12.80 23.34 -9.48
CA HIS A 128 -13.03 22.53 -8.27
C HIS A 128 -12.68 23.30 -6.98
N ARG A 129 -11.53 23.97 -6.98
CA ARG A 129 -11.05 24.83 -5.89
C ARG A 129 -12.07 25.88 -5.49
N TRP A 130 -12.52 26.68 -6.46
CA TRP A 130 -13.47 27.75 -6.18
C TRP A 130 -14.85 27.23 -5.81
N LEU A 131 -15.33 26.14 -6.42
CA LEU A 131 -16.58 25.50 -6.03
C LEU A 131 -16.57 25.04 -4.58
N GLY A 132 -15.46 24.45 -4.09
CA GLY A 132 -15.30 24.09 -2.69
C GLY A 132 -15.42 25.29 -1.75
N VAL A 133 -14.80 26.43 -2.10
CA VAL A 133 -14.90 27.69 -1.34
C VAL A 133 -16.33 28.22 -1.35
N PHE A 134 -17.03 28.20 -2.48
CA PHE A 134 -18.43 28.64 -2.58
C PHE A 134 -19.35 27.78 -1.72
N VAL A 135 -19.18 26.45 -1.75
CA VAL A 135 -19.94 25.53 -0.89
C VAL A 135 -19.71 25.85 0.57
N ALA A 136 -18.45 26.00 1.01
CA ALA A 136 -18.13 26.33 2.39
C ALA A 136 -18.76 27.66 2.84
N ALA A 137 -18.62 28.71 2.03
CA ALA A 137 -19.20 30.03 2.34
C ALA A 137 -20.73 29.97 2.43
N LEU A 138 -21.38 29.28 1.49
CA LEU A 138 -22.84 29.15 1.45
C LEU A 138 -23.38 28.29 2.59
N SER A 139 -22.68 27.22 2.98
CA SER A 139 -23.02 26.40 4.15
C SER A 139 -22.87 27.17 5.46
N ILE A 140 -21.81 27.98 5.62
CA ILE A 140 -21.64 28.86 6.79
C ILE A 140 -22.77 29.88 6.86
N PHE A 141 -23.10 30.51 5.73
CA PHE A 141 -24.23 31.44 5.65
C PHE A 141 -25.56 30.76 6.00
N GLY A 142 -25.80 29.54 5.51
CA GLY A 142 -26.94 28.72 5.87
C GLY A 142 -27.02 28.41 7.37
N ALA A 143 -25.90 28.06 8.00
CA ALA A 143 -25.83 27.82 9.44
C ALA A 143 -26.15 29.09 10.26
N LEU A 144 -25.67 30.26 9.83
CA LEU A 144 -26.01 31.54 10.46
C LEU A 144 -27.51 31.86 10.34
N LEU A 145 -28.11 31.62 9.17
CA LEU A 145 -29.54 31.79 8.94
C LEU A 145 -30.39 30.80 9.72
N TYR A 146 -29.92 29.56 9.91
CA TYR A 146 -30.53 28.59 10.80
C TYR A 146 -30.64 29.17 12.22
N PHE A 147 -29.53 29.66 12.80
CA PHE A 147 -29.55 30.26 14.13
C PHE A 147 -30.44 31.51 14.20
N ALA A 148 -30.41 32.36 13.18
CA ALA A 148 -31.29 33.53 13.11
C ALA A 148 -32.77 33.11 13.11
N SER A 149 -33.15 32.11 12.30
CA SER A 149 -34.53 31.60 12.23
C SER A 149 -34.98 30.85 13.48
N ALA A 150 -34.04 30.28 14.26
CA ALA A 150 -34.31 29.57 15.50
C ALA A 150 -34.45 30.49 16.73
N ARG A 151 -33.98 31.75 16.65
CA ARG A 151 -34.08 32.71 17.77
C ARG A 151 -35.51 33.18 18.01
N LEU A 152 -36.00 32.93 19.23
CA LEU A 152 -37.33 33.30 19.72
C LEU A 152 -37.57 34.83 19.81
N SER A 153 -36.52 35.64 19.78
CA SER A 153 -36.59 37.10 20.00
C SER A 153 -36.85 37.94 18.74
N LEU A 154 -36.91 37.32 17.56
CA LEU A 154 -37.20 38.02 16.30
C LEU A 154 -38.70 38.12 16.05
N ASP A 155 -39.12 39.19 15.39
CA ASP A 155 -40.50 39.35 14.93
C ASP A 155 -40.85 38.30 13.86
N SER A 156 -42.15 38.00 13.75
CA SER A 156 -42.61 36.87 12.93
C SER A 156 -42.34 37.01 11.43
N PHE A 157 -42.10 38.24 10.95
CA PHE A 157 -41.72 38.53 9.57
C PHE A 157 -40.25 38.19 9.32
N SER A 158 -39.32 38.64 10.19
CA SER A 158 -37.90 38.33 10.05
C SER A 158 -37.59 36.85 10.22
N GLN A 159 -38.30 36.14 11.12
CA GLN A 159 -38.15 34.68 11.26
C GLN A 159 -38.52 33.92 9.97
N ARG A 160 -39.61 34.33 9.30
CA ARG A 160 -40.05 33.71 8.04
C ARG A 160 -39.05 33.95 6.91
N ASN A 161 -38.49 35.15 6.82
CA ASN A 161 -37.49 35.46 5.81
C ASN A 161 -36.18 34.71 6.08
N ALA A 162 -35.71 34.65 7.33
CA ALA A 162 -34.53 33.88 7.71
C ALA A 162 -34.68 32.38 7.36
N LEU A 163 -35.85 31.79 7.63
CA LEU A 163 -36.15 30.40 7.28
C LEU A 163 -36.14 30.19 5.75
N ARG A 164 -36.74 31.11 4.98
CA ARG A 164 -36.73 31.05 3.50
C ARG A 164 -35.31 31.14 2.93
N PHE A 165 -34.51 32.08 3.42
CA PHE A 165 -33.12 32.22 2.98
C PHE A 165 -32.26 31.03 3.39
N TYR A 166 -32.49 30.44 4.56
CA TYR A 166 -31.83 29.20 4.97
C TYR A 166 -32.16 28.05 4.00
N LEU A 167 -33.43 27.84 3.67
CA LEU A 167 -33.83 26.80 2.71
C LEU A 167 -33.28 27.07 1.30
N LEU A 168 -33.26 28.33 0.87
CA LEU A 168 -32.65 28.73 -0.38
C LEU A 168 -31.15 28.42 -0.39
N SER A 169 -30.44 28.65 0.72
CA SER A 169 -29.02 28.32 0.83
C SER A 169 -28.78 26.81 0.68
N LEU A 170 -29.60 25.95 1.32
CA LEU A 170 -29.50 24.49 1.18
C LEU A 170 -29.77 24.03 -0.26
N PHE A 171 -30.78 24.63 -0.91
CA PHE A 171 -31.09 24.33 -2.30
C PHE A 171 -29.93 24.71 -3.22
N LEU A 172 -29.30 25.87 -3.02
CA LEU A 172 -28.17 26.35 -3.83
C LEU A 172 -26.88 25.55 -3.58
N VAL A 173 -26.68 25.01 -2.37
CA VAL A 173 -25.55 24.11 -2.06
C VAL A 173 -25.61 22.82 -2.88
N THR A 174 -26.82 22.33 -3.18
CA THR A 174 -27.03 21.01 -3.83
C THR A 174 -26.35 20.87 -5.21
N PRO A 175 -26.61 21.76 -6.20
CA PRO A 175 -25.95 21.66 -7.50
C PRO A 175 -24.43 21.91 -7.41
N LEU A 176 -23.99 22.79 -6.51
CA LEU A 176 -22.56 23.07 -6.32
C LEU A 176 -21.81 21.85 -5.79
N LEU A 177 -22.41 21.10 -4.85
CA LEU A 177 -21.86 19.83 -4.37
C LEU A 177 -21.76 18.79 -5.49
N GLY A 178 -22.79 18.68 -6.34
CA GLY A 178 -22.79 17.74 -7.46
C GLY A 178 -21.67 18.01 -8.47
N VAL A 179 -21.51 19.28 -8.88
CA VAL A 179 -20.45 19.69 -9.81
C VAL A 179 -19.07 19.57 -9.16
N GLY A 180 -18.94 19.97 -7.90
CA GLY A 180 -17.70 19.83 -7.13
C GLY A 180 -17.25 18.37 -7.01
N ALA A 181 -18.18 17.46 -6.70
CA ALA A 181 -17.92 16.03 -6.62
C ALA A 181 -17.53 15.42 -7.97
N HIS A 182 -18.16 15.86 -9.06
CA HIS A 182 -17.78 15.44 -10.42
C HIS A 182 -16.32 15.81 -10.74
N PHE A 183 -15.92 17.06 -10.51
CA PHE A 183 -14.52 17.47 -10.73
C PHE A 183 -13.55 16.76 -9.79
N GLY A 184 -13.96 16.51 -8.54
CA GLY A 184 -13.20 15.69 -7.59
C GLY A 184 -12.92 14.29 -8.14
N GLY A 185 -13.93 13.61 -8.67
CA GLY A 185 -13.80 12.26 -9.23
C GLY A 185 -12.95 12.17 -10.50
N VAL A 186 -12.82 13.26 -11.27
CA VAL A 186 -11.95 13.32 -12.45
C VAL A 186 -10.47 13.37 -12.06
N MET A 187 -10.15 13.90 -10.88
CA MET A 187 -8.79 13.98 -10.31
C MET A 187 -8.46 12.66 -9.58
N VAL A 188 -8.10 11.63 -10.35
CA VAL A 188 -7.73 10.31 -9.82
C VAL A 188 -6.33 10.36 -9.20
N HIS A 189 -6.21 9.95 -7.95
CA HIS A 189 -4.93 9.84 -7.24
C HIS A 189 -4.29 8.45 -7.45
N GLY A 190 -2.95 8.37 -7.45
CA GLY A 190 -2.20 7.11 -7.62
C GLY A 190 -2.36 6.15 -6.43
N GLU A 191 -1.95 4.88 -6.59
CA GLU A 191 -2.06 3.86 -5.52
C GLU A 191 -1.20 4.21 -4.30
N ASP A 192 -0.09 4.91 -4.51
CA ASP A 192 0.84 5.34 -3.46
C ASP A 192 0.44 6.68 -2.79
N TYR A 193 -0.70 7.26 -3.18
CA TYR A 193 -1.08 8.63 -2.80
C TYR A 193 -1.08 8.88 -1.29
N PHE A 194 -1.65 7.95 -0.52
CA PHE A 194 -1.66 8.00 0.95
C PHE A 194 -0.37 7.45 1.57
N ALA A 195 0.34 6.54 0.88
CA ALA A 195 1.60 5.98 1.36
C ALA A 195 2.70 7.04 1.44
N GLU A 196 2.74 7.95 0.47
CA GLU A 196 3.65 9.11 0.43
C GLU A 196 3.50 10.05 1.66
N VAL A 197 2.41 9.98 2.44
CA VAL A 197 2.29 10.72 3.72
C VAL A 197 3.22 10.15 4.79
N PHE A 198 3.53 8.86 4.71
CA PHE A 198 4.30 8.10 5.69
C PHE A 198 5.74 7.82 5.22
N GLU A 199 6.06 8.08 3.95
CA GLU A 199 7.42 8.00 3.42
C GLU A 199 8.21 9.27 3.77
N LEU A 200 9.24 9.12 4.60
CA LEU A 200 10.15 10.21 4.94
C LEU A 200 10.97 10.60 3.70
N PRO A 201 10.89 11.84 3.19
CA PRO A 201 11.74 12.27 2.10
C PRO A 201 13.15 12.54 2.64
N ASN A 202 14.04 11.56 2.50
CA ASN A 202 15.48 11.78 2.60
C ASN A 202 16.02 12.26 1.25
N ASN A 203 15.74 13.51 0.86
CA ASN A 203 16.65 14.32 0.03
C ASN A 203 16.11 15.72 -0.28
N GLU A 204 16.99 16.71 -0.16
CA GLU A 204 16.79 18.14 -0.47
C GLU A 204 16.66 18.46 -1.97
N SER A 205 16.52 17.47 -2.86
CA SER A 205 16.63 17.69 -4.30
C SER A 205 15.33 18.10 -5.02
N SER A 206 14.20 18.22 -4.33
CA SER A 206 12.89 18.48 -4.97
C SER A 206 12.45 19.95 -5.03
N LEU A 207 13.23 20.89 -4.49
CA LEU A 207 12.78 22.29 -4.29
C LEU A 207 13.38 23.33 -5.26
N ARG A 208 14.09 22.95 -6.32
CA ARG A 208 14.77 23.93 -7.22
C ARG A 208 14.46 23.86 -8.71
N ALA A 209 13.52 23.04 -9.17
CA ALA A 209 13.26 22.88 -10.61
C ALA A 209 12.12 23.76 -11.18
N SER A 210 11.49 24.63 -10.39
CA SER A 210 10.39 25.49 -10.86
C SER A 210 10.86 26.92 -11.14
N ALA A 211 11.73 27.09 -12.12
CA ALA A 211 11.98 28.39 -12.72
C ALA A 211 12.20 28.26 -14.23
N ASN A 212 11.26 28.84 -14.98
CA ASN A 212 11.23 29.03 -16.43
C ASN A 212 10.61 27.86 -17.21
N LEU A 213 9.48 28.09 -17.88
CA LEU A 213 9.45 28.62 -19.25
C LEU A 213 8.00 28.87 -19.69
N ASN A 214 7.81 29.99 -20.41
CA ASN A 214 6.56 30.44 -20.99
C ASN A 214 6.47 30.02 -22.47
N ASP A 215 5.25 29.63 -22.84
CA ASP A 215 4.51 29.93 -24.08
C ASP A 215 4.76 29.17 -25.40
N SER A 216 3.60 28.94 -26.03
CA SER A 216 3.26 28.74 -27.44
C SER A 216 3.16 27.33 -28.02
N SER A 217 1.96 27.09 -28.54
CA SER A 217 1.44 25.90 -29.21
C SER A 217 1.78 25.88 -30.70
N SER A 218 2.26 24.75 -31.22
CA SER A 218 1.81 24.10 -32.46
C SER A 218 2.62 22.82 -32.68
N ALA A 219 2.13 21.89 -33.50
CA ALA A 219 2.71 20.57 -33.67
C ALA A 219 4.20 20.60 -34.03
N HIS A 220 5.07 20.29 -33.06
CA HIS A 220 6.52 20.35 -33.20
C HIS A 220 7.11 19.02 -33.65
N VAL A 221 7.78 19.06 -34.81
CA VAL A 221 8.95 18.21 -35.05
C VAL A 221 10.04 18.75 -34.12
N VAL A 222 10.49 17.93 -33.15
CA VAL A 222 11.50 18.34 -32.15
C VAL A 222 12.76 18.81 -32.87
N SER A 223 13.18 20.05 -32.58
CA SER A 223 14.35 20.64 -33.22
C SER A 223 15.65 20.11 -32.59
N PRO A 224 16.80 20.10 -33.31
CA PRO A 224 18.07 19.60 -32.76
C PRO A 224 18.51 20.29 -31.46
N VAL A 225 18.11 21.55 -31.25
CA VAL A 225 18.43 22.35 -30.07
C VAL A 225 17.68 21.86 -28.82
N GLU A 226 16.48 21.29 -28.97
CA GLU A 226 15.69 20.77 -27.85
C GLU A 226 16.24 19.42 -27.33
N ILE A 227 16.88 18.64 -28.20
CA ILE A 227 17.55 17.37 -27.86
C ILE A 227 18.79 17.60 -26.98
N GLU A 228 19.40 18.78 -27.02
CA GLU A 228 20.52 19.15 -26.13
C GLU A 228 20.07 19.45 -24.70
N SER A 229 18.79 19.80 -24.47
CA SER A 229 18.25 20.09 -23.12
C SER A 229 17.96 18.85 -22.28
N LEU A 230 18.17 17.69 -22.88
CA LEU A 230 17.71 16.39 -22.46
C LEU A 230 18.74 15.80 -21.45
N PRO A 231 18.36 15.25 -20.27
CA PRO A 231 19.31 14.78 -19.24
C PRO A 231 20.30 13.72 -19.74
N LEU A 232 21.59 13.89 -19.46
CA LEU A 232 22.62 12.98 -19.98
C LEU A 232 22.36 11.50 -19.59
N PRO A 233 22.50 10.54 -20.54
CA PRO A 233 22.40 9.12 -20.21
C PRO A 233 23.38 8.73 -19.10
N VAL A 234 22.94 7.89 -18.16
CA VAL A 234 23.83 7.40 -17.10
C VAL A 234 24.99 6.59 -17.71
N GLY A 235 26.23 6.94 -17.37
CA GLY A 235 27.45 6.31 -17.91
C GLY A 235 27.77 4.90 -17.41
N ARG A 236 26.80 4.18 -16.83
CA ARG A 236 26.96 2.78 -16.37
C ARG A 236 26.06 1.85 -17.17
N LYS A 237 26.43 0.56 -17.21
CA LYS A 237 25.53 -0.47 -17.75
C LYS A 237 24.24 -0.51 -16.92
N VAL A 238 23.10 -0.43 -17.60
CA VAL A 238 21.77 -0.43 -16.99
C VAL A 238 21.22 -1.85 -16.96
N ASP A 239 20.65 -2.25 -15.83
CA ASP A 239 19.99 -3.56 -15.65
C ASP A 239 18.47 -3.40 -15.84
N PHE A 240 17.88 -4.12 -16.78
CA PHE A 240 16.46 -3.97 -17.10
C PHE A 240 15.57 -4.23 -15.88
N SER A 241 15.78 -5.34 -15.17
CA SER A 241 14.92 -5.78 -14.07
C SER A 241 15.03 -4.90 -12.84
N LYS A 242 16.22 -4.32 -12.58
CA LYS A 242 16.47 -3.48 -11.39
C LYS A 242 16.27 -1.99 -11.62
N ASP A 243 16.71 -1.48 -12.77
CA ASP A 243 16.77 -0.03 -13.01
C ASP A 243 15.60 0.46 -13.88
N VAL A 244 15.23 -0.29 -14.92
CA VAL A 244 14.26 0.15 -15.96
C VAL A 244 12.84 -0.27 -15.61
N PHE A 245 12.64 -1.53 -15.28
CA PHE A 245 11.32 -2.13 -15.07
C PHE A 245 10.52 -1.45 -13.96
N PRO A 246 11.09 -1.06 -12.79
CA PRO A 246 10.33 -0.33 -11.78
C PRO A 246 9.76 1.00 -12.29
N ILE A 247 10.51 1.70 -13.15
CA ILE A 247 10.08 2.95 -13.78
C ILE A 247 8.92 2.68 -14.74
N LEU A 248 9.09 1.71 -15.65
CA LEU A 248 8.04 1.34 -16.60
C LEU A 248 6.77 0.87 -15.87
N LYS A 249 6.90 -0.05 -14.90
CA LYS A 249 5.78 -0.62 -14.12
C LYS A 249 4.91 0.46 -13.49
N ARG A 250 5.54 1.41 -12.82
CA ARG A 250 4.85 2.49 -12.11
C ARG A 250 4.23 3.51 -13.08
N SER A 251 4.97 3.91 -14.11
CA SER A 251 4.62 5.08 -14.91
C SER A 251 3.92 4.76 -16.25
N CYS A 252 4.02 3.52 -16.75
CA CYS A 252 3.60 3.19 -18.13
C CYS A 252 2.56 2.04 -18.20
N PHE A 253 2.69 0.99 -17.39
CA PHE A 253 1.88 -0.25 -17.54
C PHE A 253 0.38 -0.07 -17.37
N LYS A 254 -0.05 0.87 -16.54
CA LYS A 254 -1.46 1.11 -16.28
C LYS A 254 -2.23 1.41 -17.57
N CYS A 255 -1.60 2.09 -18.53
CA CYS A 255 -2.23 2.49 -19.79
C CYS A 255 -1.71 1.75 -21.03
N HIS A 256 -0.48 1.22 -20.97
CA HIS A 256 0.21 0.64 -22.13
C HIS A 256 0.59 -0.85 -21.97
N GLY A 257 0.19 -1.50 -20.87
CA GLY A 257 0.49 -2.90 -20.60
C GLY A 257 -0.73 -3.73 -20.20
N GLY A 258 -0.57 -5.05 -20.22
CA GLY A 258 -1.63 -6.04 -19.93
C GLY A 258 -2.73 -6.03 -20.99
N GLY A 259 -2.36 -5.87 -22.26
CA GLY A 259 -3.32 -5.79 -23.39
C GLY A 259 -3.97 -4.42 -23.58
N ARG A 260 -3.64 -3.41 -22.76
CA ARG A 260 -4.08 -2.02 -22.94
C ARG A 260 -3.09 -1.28 -23.85
N GLU A 261 -3.61 -0.52 -24.82
CA GLU A 261 -2.81 0.16 -25.84
C GLU A 261 -3.21 1.62 -26.05
N LYS A 262 -3.27 2.40 -24.97
CA LYS A 262 -3.58 3.83 -25.10
C LYS A 262 -2.57 4.49 -26.04
N GLY A 263 -3.05 5.30 -26.98
CA GLY A 263 -2.17 5.89 -28.00
C GLY A 263 -1.62 4.89 -29.03
N LYS A 264 -2.24 3.71 -29.16
CA LYS A 264 -1.74 2.57 -29.97
C LYS A 264 -0.31 2.15 -29.59
N TYR A 265 0.07 2.40 -28.34
CA TYR A 265 1.39 2.12 -27.81
C TYR A 265 1.32 1.02 -26.77
N ARG A 266 2.12 -0.03 -26.96
CA ARG A 266 2.21 -1.21 -26.10
C ARG A 266 3.64 -1.39 -25.60
N ILE A 267 3.76 -1.78 -24.34
CA ILE A 267 5.06 -2.00 -23.69
C ILE A 267 5.24 -3.46 -23.21
N ASP A 268 4.30 -4.33 -23.58
CA ASP A 268 4.23 -5.75 -23.19
C ASP A 268 5.26 -6.65 -23.86
N ASP A 269 6.14 -6.12 -24.70
CA ASP A 269 7.29 -6.81 -25.26
C ASP A 269 8.22 -5.80 -25.94
N ARG A 270 9.45 -6.22 -26.22
CA ARG A 270 10.48 -5.36 -26.82
C ARG A 270 10.07 -4.82 -28.18
N ASP A 271 9.51 -5.68 -29.03
CA ASP A 271 9.23 -5.32 -30.42
C ASP A 271 8.06 -4.34 -30.47
N SER A 272 7.00 -4.59 -29.70
CA SER A 272 5.89 -3.67 -29.49
C SER A 272 6.37 -2.33 -28.93
N PHE A 273 7.26 -2.31 -27.93
CA PHE A 273 7.82 -1.07 -27.38
C PHE A 273 8.55 -0.24 -28.45
N ILE A 274 9.19 -0.89 -29.42
CA ILE A 274 9.89 -0.22 -30.51
C ILE A 274 8.91 0.27 -31.58
N SER A 275 8.04 -0.60 -32.08
CA SER A 275 7.29 -0.36 -33.33
C SER A 275 5.90 0.25 -33.14
N SER A 276 5.34 0.19 -31.92
CA SER A 276 3.98 0.69 -31.68
C SER A 276 3.95 2.21 -31.45
N GLY A 277 2.76 2.80 -31.57
CA GLY A 277 2.53 4.24 -31.44
C GLY A 277 1.67 4.81 -32.59
N LYS A 278 0.90 5.86 -32.28
CA LYS A 278 0.07 6.57 -33.27
C LYS A 278 0.85 7.22 -34.42
N HIS A 279 2.14 7.49 -34.22
CA HIS A 279 2.98 8.29 -35.14
C HIS A 279 4.15 7.50 -35.75
N GLY A 280 4.11 6.16 -35.69
CA GLY A 280 5.20 5.29 -36.15
C GLY A 280 6.04 4.73 -34.99
N PRO A 281 7.25 4.20 -35.26
CA PRO A 281 8.14 3.65 -34.23
C PRO A 281 8.43 4.69 -33.14
N SER A 282 8.13 4.35 -31.89
CA SER A 282 8.28 5.28 -30.77
C SER A 282 9.68 5.30 -30.17
N VAL A 283 10.51 4.29 -30.50
CA VAL A 283 11.85 4.12 -29.94
C VAL A 283 12.82 3.76 -31.05
N VAL A 284 13.98 4.41 -31.03
CA VAL A 284 15.12 4.12 -31.91
C VAL A 284 16.19 3.45 -31.06
N PRO A 285 16.36 2.11 -31.12
CA PRO A 285 17.38 1.42 -30.35
C PRO A 285 18.78 1.95 -30.69
N GLY A 286 19.56 2.32 -29.67
CA GLY A 286 20.88 2.93 -29.83
C GLY A 286 20.86 4.47 -29.94
N ASP A 287 19.68 5.10 -30.06
CA ASP A 287 19.55 6.55 -30.10
C ASP A 287 18.33 7.04 -29.29
N SER A 288 18.57 7.30 -28.01
CA SER A 288 17.58 7.86 -27.09
C SER A 288 17.20 9.31 -27.44
N GLY A 289 18.10 10.05 -28.09
CA GLY A 289 17.85 11.44 -28.48
C GLY A 289 16.81 11.57 -29.59
N GLN A 290 16.71 10.57 -30.47
CA GLN A 290 15.70 10.50 -31.55
C GLN A 290 14.46 9.68 -31.18
N SER A 291 14.43 9.08 -29.99
CA SER A 291 13.30 8.25 -29.55
C SER A 291 12.14 9.10 -29.07
N ASN A 292 11.01 9.09 -29.78
CA ASN A 292 9.81 9.85 -29.43
C ASN A 292 9.32 9.59 -27.99
N VAL A 293 9.47 8.36 -27.47
CA VAL A 293 9.13 8.06 -26.07
C VAL A 293 9.92 8.94 -25.10
N VAL A 294 11.18 9.24 -25.39
CA VAL A 294 12.06 10.07 -24.55
C VAL A 294 11.59 11.53 -24.57
N HIS A 295 11.15 12.02 -25.73
CA HIS A 295 10.59 13.38 -25.85
C HIS A 295 9.31 13.54 -25.03
N LEU A 296 8.42 12.53 -25.07
CA LEU A 296 7.17 12.54 -24.30
C LEU A 296 7.43 12.50 -22.79
N ILE A 297 8.37 11.67 -22.31
CA ILE A 297 8.65 11.54 -20.87
C ILE A 297 9.50 12.69 -20.31
N ALA A 298 10.34 13.32 -21.15
CA ALA A 298 11.13 14.49 -20.77
C ALA A 298 10.33 15.80 -20.88
N GLY A 299 9.11 15.75 -21.43
CA GLY A 299 8.25 16.92 -21.57
C GLY A 299 8.68 17.89 -22.66
N LEU A 300 9.42 17.43 -23.67
CA LEU A 300 9.80 18.22 -24.84
C LEU A 300 8.62 18.49 -25.79
N ILE A 301 7.50 17.79 -25.59
CA ILE A 301 6.24 17.99 -26.32
C ILE A 301 5.20 18.48 -25.31
N PRO A 302 5.02 19.79 -25.10
CA PRO A 302 4.21 20.36 -24.01
C PRO A 302 2.75 19.88 -24.01
N ASP A 303 2.17 19.66 -25.19
CA ASP A 303 0.79 19.22 -25.38
C ASP A 303 0.60 17.70 -25.20
N ASN A 304 1.68 16.94 -25.12
CA ASN A 304 1.64 15.47 -25.06
C ASN A 304 2.77 14.94 -24.18
N VAL A 305 2.60 15.06 -22.86
CA VAL A 305 3.57 14.57 -21.88
C VAL A 305 3.13 13.23 -21.32
N MET A 306 4.09 12.32 -21.10
CA MET A 306 3.86 11.03 -20.48
C MET A 306 4.57 10.92 -19.12
N PRO A 307 3.91 10.39 -18.08
CA PRO A 307 2.52 9.94 -18.04
C PRO A 307 1.51 11.10 -18.08
N GLU A 308 0.40 10.95 -18.81
CA GLU A 308 -0.66 11.99 -18.85
C GLU A 308 -1.30 12.28 -17.47
N LYS A 309 -1.27 11.28 -16.58
CA LYS A 309 -1.81 11.35 -15.22
C LYS A 309 -0.79 10.76 -14.26
N GLY A 310 -0.55 11.44 -13.14
CA GLY A 310 0.36 11.00 -12.09
C GLY A 310 1.70 11.75 -12.10
N ARG A 311 2.67 11.21 -11.35
CA ARG A 311 3.99 11.81 -11.16
C ARG A 311 4.83 11.74 -12.45
N ARG A 312 5.47 12.85 -12.82
CA ARG A 312 6.47 12.89 -13.90
C ARG A 312 7.73 12.10 -13.55
N LEU A 313 8.40 11.59 -14.57
CA LEU A 313 9.72 11.01 -14.41
C LEU A 313 10.70 12.12 -14.02
N THR A 314 11.58 11.82 -13.08
CA THR A 314 12.71 12.68 -12.72
C THR A 314 13.79 12.63 -13.79
N ASP A 315 14.66 13.64 -13.83
CA ASP A 315 15.80 13.66 -14.76
C ASP A 315 16.66 12.41 -14.66
N ASN A 316 16.82 11.86 -13.44
CA ASN A 316 17.55 10.61 -13.23
C ASN A 316 16.83 9.41 -13.85
N GLU A 317 15.50 9.32 -13.73
CA GLU A 317 14.71 8.24 -14.34
C GLU A 317 14.72 8.35 -15.87
N VAL A 318 14.62 9.57 -16.41
CA VAL A 318 14.81 9.83 -17.84
C VAL A 318 16.22 9.41 -18.27
N SER A 319 17.26 9.79 -17.52
CA SER A 319 18.66 9.43 -17.81
C SER A 319 18.88 7.91 -17.83
N ILE A 320 18.22 7.16 -16.95
CA ILE A 320 18.27 5.68 -16.92
C ILE A 320 17.61 5.09 -18.18
N LEU A 321 16.42 5.57 -18.54
CA LEU A 321 15.72 5.09 -19.73
C LEU A 321 16.48 5.42 -21.02
N ARG A 322 17.10 6.61 -21.07
CA ARG A 322 17.97 7.00 -22.17
C ARG A 322 19.18 6.07 -22.30
N ALA A 323 19.91 5.84 -21.21
CA ALA A 323 21.04 4.92 -21.21
C ALA A 323 20.65 3.50 -21.61
N TRP A 324 19.47 3.03 -21.22
CA TRP A 324 18.95 1.73 -21.63
C TRP A 324 18.64 1.66 -23.13
N ILE A 325 18.03 2.71 -23.70
CA ILE A 325 17.78 2.81 -25.15
C ILE A 325 19.12 2.87 -25.91
N ASP A 326 20.06 3.71 -25.48
CA ASP A 326 21.38 3.88 -26.10
C ASP A 326 22.21 2.58 -26.03
N GLN A 327 22.01 1.75 -25.01
CA GLN A 327 22.63 0.43 -24.88
C GLN A 327 21.98 -0.65 -25.78
N GLY A 328 21.07 -0.26 -26.68
CA GLY A 328 20.44 -1.14 -27.65
C GLY A 328 19.16 -1.82 -27.15
N LEU A 329 18.54 -1.27 -26.09
CA LEU A 329 17.37 -1.85 -25.42
C LEU A 329 17.59 -3.32 -25.07
N PRO A 330 18.58 -3.65 -24.21
CA PRO A 330 18.67 -4.98 -23.65
C PRO A 330 17.44 -5.18 -22.76
N TRP A 331 16.39 -5.74 -23.34
CA TRP A 331 15.40 -6.50 -22.61
C TRP A 331 16.17 -7.70 -22.05
N GLY A 332 15.98 -8.06 -20.78
CA GLY A 332 16.65 -9.25 -20.26
C GLY A 332 16.27 -10.50 -21.07
N ASP A 333 16.90 -11.64 -20.79
CA ASP A 333 17.06 -12.83 -21.65
C ASP A 333 15.78 -13.62 -22.03
N GLY A 334 14.64 -12.96 -22.19
CA GLY A 334 13.33 -13.58 -22.39
C GLY A 334 12.71 -14.06 -21.08
N SER A 335 13.52 -14.32 -20.04
CA SER A 335 12.99 -14.63 -18.69
C SER A 335 12.63 -13.36 -17.90
N ASP A 336 13.32 -12.25 -18.16
CA ASP A 336 12.97 -10.91 -17.67
C ASP A 336 11.93 -10.19 -18.56
N ALA A 337 11.73 -10.68 -19.79
CA ALA A 337 10.74 -10.18 -20.75
C ALA A 337 9.36 -10.82 -20.57
N ASN A 338 9.26 -11.90 -19.77
CA ASN A 338 7.98 -12.27 -19.20
C ASN A 338 7.65 -11.20 -18.17
N PHE A 339 6.52 -10.49 -18.37
CA PHE A 339 6.03 -9.29 -17.67
C PHE A 339 5.63 -9.51 -16.21
N SER A 340 6.54 -10.18 -15.55
CA SER A 340 6.28 -11.35 -14.77
C SER A 340 7.70 -11.86 -14.46
N ALA A 341 8.53 -11.05 -13.80
CA ALA A 341 9.51 -11.61 -12.88
C ALA A 341 8.73 -12.25 -11.71
N ARG A 342 7.83 -13.16 -12.07
CA ARG A 342 7.15 -14.13 -11.25
C ARG A 342 8.33 -14.94 -10.78
N THR A 343 8.64 -14.85 -9.50
CA THR A 343 9.67 -15.71 -8.92
C THR A 343 9.10 -17.11 -9.04
N THR A 344 9.35 -17.77 -10.17
CA THR A 344 9.01 -19.17 -10.39
C THR A 344 9.70 -19.89 -9.27
N LEU A 345 8.93 -20.42 -8.32
CA LEU A 345 9.44 -21.36 -7.33
C LEU A 345 9.80 -22.62 -8.11
N LYS A 346 10.91 -22.60 -8.84
CA LYS A 346 11.36 -23.78 -9.58
C LYS A 346 11.63 -24.85 -8.53
N LEU A 347 11.12 -26.05 -8.79
CA LEU A 347 11.50 -27.25 -8.05
C LEU A 347 13.00 -27.51 -8.32
N ALA A 348 13.86 -26.80 -7.63
CA ALA A 348 15.30 -26.86 -7.78
C ALA A 348 15.87 -27.64 -6.61
N GLN A 349 16.70 -28.64 -6.91
CA GLN A 349 17.54 -29.23 -5.88
C GLN A 349 18.58 -28.18 -5.48
N VAL A 350 18.42 -27.62 -4.28
CA VAL A 350 19.36 -26.64 -3.73
C VAL A 350 20.64 -27.38 -3.36
N THR A 351 21.74 -27.02 -4.03
CA THR A 351 23.07 -27.52 -3.64
C THR A 351 23.47 -26.85 -2.34
N ILE A 352 23.55 -27.63 -1.26
CA ILE A 352 23.93 -27.11 0.06
C ILE A 352 25.45 -26.85 0.05
N PRO A 353 25.93 -25.60 0.18
CA PRO A 353 27.36 -25.25 0.13
C PRO A 353 28.16 -26.05 1.14
N GLU A 354 29.34 -26.60 0.85
CA GLU A 354 30.06 -27.50 1.78
C GLU A 354 30.28 -26.94 3.20
N LYS A 355 30.38 -27.83 4.20
CA LYS A 355 30.68 -27.43 5.58
C LYS A 355 32.17 -27.05 5.67
N THR A 356 32.46 -25.84 6.12
CA THR A 356 33.83 -25.43 6.46
C THR A 356 34.11 -25.67 7.94
N LYS A 357 35.39 -25.79 8.33
CA LYS A 357 35.80 -25.98 9.75
C LYS A 357 35.54 -24.75 10.61
N GLU A 358 35.41 -23.57 10.00
CA GLU A 358 35.22 -22.28 10.66
C GLU A 358 33.77 -22.07 11.11
N LEU A 359 32.82 -22.74 10.46
CA LEU A 359 31.40 -22.59 10.73
C LEU A 359 30.92 -23.64 11.75
N LYS A 360 30.50 -23.16 12.92
CA LYS A 360 29.99 -24.01 13.99
C LYS A 360 28.54 -24.45 13.73
N ASN A 361 27.66 -23.53 13.31
CA ASN A 361 26.27 -23.84 13.03
C ASN A 361 26.10 -24.28 11.57
N PRO A 362 25.41 -25.41 11.29
CA PRO A 362 25.20 -25.89 9.93
C PRO A 362 24.41 -24.92 9.04
N ILE A 363 23.61 -24.00 9.59
CA ILE A 363 22.86 -23.00 8.83
C ILE A 363 23.79 -21.90 8.30
N ASP A 364 24.90 -21.60 8.98
CA ASP A 364 25.81 -20.52 8.57
C ASP A 364 26.44 -20.79 7.19
N ARG A 365 26.53 -22.07 6.77
CA ARG A 365 27.01 -22.44 5.43
C ARG A 365 26.07 -21.95 4.32
N LEU A 366 24.78 -21.78 4.62
CA LEU A 366 23.80 -21.23 3.68
C LEU A 366 23.94 -19.71 3.54
N LEU A 367 24.36 -19.02 4.62
CA LEU A 367 24.51 -17.56 4.64
C LEU A 367 25.87 -17.09 4.13
N THR A 368 26.89 -17.94 4.23
CA THR A 368 28.28 -17.61 3.87
C THR A 368 28.44 -17.08 2.43
N PRO A 369 27.84 -17.68 1.38
CA PRO A 369 27.94 -17.14 0.02
C PRO A 369 27.36 -15.72 -0.09
N TYR A 370 26.23 -15.47 0.58
CA TYR A 370 25.58 -14.15 0.60
C TYR A 370 26.48 -13.13 1.32
N PHE A 371 26.99 -13.46 2.51
CA PHE A 371 27.87 -12.57 3.27
C PHE A 371 29.16 -12.24 2.53
N LYS A 372 29.79 -13.24 1.89
CA LYS A 372 31.00 -13.04 1.09
C LYS A 372 30.73 -12.13 -0.11
N LYS A 373 29.63 -12.36 -0.85
CA LYS A 373 29.23 -11.55 -2.01
C LYS A 373 28.96 -10.10 -1.62
N HIS A 374 28.31 -9.88 -0.48
CA HIS A 374 27.91 -8.56 0.00
C HIS A 374 28.89 -7.92 0.98
N LYS A 375 30.05 -8.54 1.22
CA LYS A 375 31.09 -8.09 2.17
C LYS A 375 30.52 -7.83 3.58
N VAL A 376 29.53 -8.63 3.98
CA VAL A 376 28.93 -8.59 5.32
C VAL A 376 29.75 -9.49 6.24
N THR A 377 30.17 -8.95 7.39
CA THR A 377 30.82 -9.74 8.43
C THR A 377 29.78 -10.43 9.30
N PHE A 378 30.08 -11.65 9.75
CA PHE A 378 29.21 -12.33 10.71
C PHE A 378 29.12 -11.52 12.01
N PRO A 379 27.91 -11.37 12.58
CA PRO A 379 27.74 -10.68 13.84
C PRO A 379 28.35 -11.48 14.99
N ASN A 380 28.71 -10.78 16.07
CA ASN A 380 29.16 -11.43 17.30
C ASN A 380 28.05 -12.28 17.91
N THR A 381 28.44 -13.39 18.53
CA THR A 381 27.52 -14.24 19.28
C THR A 381 26.90 -13.46 20.44
N VAL A 382 25.59 -13.60 20.62
CA VAL A 382 24.87 -12.95 21.72
C VAL A 382 25.28 -13.51 23.08
N THR A 383 25.05 -12.74 24.15
CA THR A 383 25.29 -13.19 25.53
C THR A 383 24.36 -14.33 25.93
N ASP A 384 24.75 -15.12 26.92
CA ASP A 384 23.95 -16.26 27.41
C ASP A 384 22.59 -15.82 27.92
N ARG A 385 22.49 -14.69 28.62
CA ARG A 385 21.21 -14.15 29.08
C ARG A 385 20.26 -13.84 27.92
N VAL A 386 20.77 -13.24 26.84
CA VAL A 386 19.97 -12.94 25.63
C VAL A 386 19.58 -14.23 24.91
N PHE A 387 20.52 -15.17 24.80
CA PHE A 387 20.27 -16.49 24.21
C PHE A 387 19.17 -17.24 24.94
N ALA A 388 19.26 -17.36 26.27
CA ALA A 388 18.27 -18.05 27.11
C ALA A 388 16.87 -17.45 26.94
N ARG A 389 16.74 -16.11 26.94
CA ARG A 389 15.44 -15.48 26.70
C ARG A 389 14.87 -15.84 25.32
N ARG A 390 15.69 -15.80 24.27
CA ARG A 390 15.24 -16.09 22.89
C ARG A 390 14.84 -17.53 22.73
N VAL A 391 15.68 -18.48 23.15
CA VAL A 391 15.40 -19.91 22.97
C VAL A 391 14.15 -20.37 23.73
N TYR A 392 13.91 -19.84 24.94
CA TYR A 392 12.69 -20.14 25.67
C TYR A 392 11.43 -19.64 24.94
N LEU A 393 11.47 -18.41 24.41
CA LEU A 393 10.36 -17.86 23.64
C LEU A 393 10.16 -18.61 22.32
N ASP A 394 11.24 -18.95 21.62
CA ASP A 394 11.18 -19.61 20.32
C ASP A 394 10.73 -21.07 20.42
N VAL A 395 11.12 -21.79 21.48
CA VAL A 395 10.82 -23.23 21.61
C VAL A 395 9.49 -23.47 22.34
N VAL A 396 9.24 -22.77 23.46
CA VAL A 396 8.08 -23.02 24.32
C VAL A 396 7.18 -21.80 24.57
N GLY A 397 7.47 -20.65 23.95
CA GLY A 397 6.62 -19.46 24.02
C GLY A 397 6.59 -18.71 25.35
N LEU A 398 7.42 -19.12 26.31
CA LEU A 398 7.49 -18.54 27.65
C LEU A 398 8.88 -17.96 27.89
N ILE A 399 9.05 -17.17 28.95
CA ILE A 399 10.38 -16.74 29.41
C ILE A 399 10.87 -17.69 30.51
N PRO A 400 12.20 -17.87 30.70
CA PRO A 400 12.71 -18.65 31.82
C PRO A 400 12.29 -18.03 33.15
N THR A 401 12.05 -18.86 34.16
CA THR A 401 11.93 -18.35 35.54
C THR A 401 13.28 -17.78 36.00
N PRO A 402 13.31 -16.88 37.00
CA PRO A 402 14.56 -16.38 37.55
C PRO A 402 15.52 -17.50 37.95
N GLN A 403 15.02 -18.56 38.58
CA GLN A 403 15.81 -19.71 39.02
C GLN A 403 16.39 -20.51 37.85
N GLN A 404 15.61 -20.74 36.79
CA GLN A 404 16.08 -21.42 35.58
C GLN A 404 17.16 -20.60 34.88
N LEU A 405 16.96 -19.29 34.77
CA LEU A 405 17.93 -18.40 34.15
C LEU A 405 19.23 -18.34 34.95
N ASP A 406 19.15 -18.22 36.27
CA ASP A 406 20.33 -18.18 37.14
C ASP A 406 21.09 -19.52 37.09
N ALA A 407 20.39 -20.65 37.07
CA ALA A 407 21.01 -21.97 36.90
C ALA A 407 21.74 -22.10 35.56
N PHE A 408 21.12 -21.66 34.46
CA PHE A 408 21.75 -21.66 33.14
C PHE A 408 22.99 -20.73 33.08
N LEU A 409 22.92 -19.57 33.71
CA LEU A 409 24.03 -18.62 33.76
C LEU A 409 25.19 -19.11 34.62
N ALA A 410 24.90 -19.86 35.70
CA ALA A 410 25.91 -20.46 36.57
C ALA A 410 26.58 -21.71 35.97
N SER A 411 26.00 -22.30 34.92
CA SER A 411 26.56 -23.49 34.27
C SER A 411 27.86 -23.17 33.52
N ASN A 412 28.89 -23.98 33.79
CA ASN A 412 30.19 -23.96 33.12
C ASN A 412 30.30 -25.03 32.01
N SER A 413 29.20 -25.73 31.68
CA SER A 413 29.24 -26.72 30.60
C SER A 413 29.59 -26.05 29.26
N PRO A 414 30.54 -26.60 28.49
CA PRO A 414 30.85 -26.09 27.15
C PRO A 414 29.70 -26.29 26.16
N SER A 415 28.75 -27.18 26.46
CA SER A 415 27.55 -27.49 25.67
C SER A 415 26.24 -26.99 26.32
N LYS A 416 26.33 -26.06 27.28
CA LYS A 416 25.15 -25.61 28.04
C LYS A 416 24.00 -25.07 27.17
N ARG A 417 24.30 -24.51 25.99
CA ARG A 417 23.28 -23.96 25.09
C ARG A 417 22.50 -25.07 24.38
N GLU A 418 23.21 -26.09 23.91
CA GLU A 418 22.65 -27.30 23.31
C GLU A 418 21.84 -28.09 24.35
N GLU A 419 22.39 -28.26 25.56
CA GLU A 419 21.68 -28.90 26.67
C GLU A 419 20.37 -28.18 27.02
N LEU A 420 20.39 -26.84 27.07
CA LEU A 420 19.18 -26.05 27.30
C LEU A 420 18.14 -26.25 26.19
N VAL A 421 18.57 -26.27 24.93
CA VAL A 421 17.68 -26.53 23.78
C VAL A 421 17.06 -27.92 23.92
N ASP A 422 17.86 -28.95 24.20
CA ASP A 422 17.39 -30.32 24.36
C ASP A 422 16.40 -30.45 25.53
N ASP A 423 16.66 -29.77 26.64
CA ASP A 423 15.78 -29.78 27.81
C ASP A 423 14.46 -29.04 27.56
N LEU A 424 14.46 -28.01 26.73
CA LEU A 424 13.22 -27.35 26.28
C LEU A 424 12.44 -28.22 25.30
N LEU A 425 13.12 -28.88 24.36
CA LEU A 425 12.48 -29.75 23.37
C LEU A 425 11.87 -31.01 23.98
N LYS A 426 12.37 -31.49 25.14
CA LYS A 426 11.76 -32.57 25.93
C LYS A 426 10.48 -32.15 26.66
N GLN A 427 10.15 -30.86 26.71
CA GLN A 427 8.92 -30.37 27.34
C GLN A 427 7.76 -30.46 26.36
N ASP A 428 7.43 -31.68 25.94
CA ASP A 428 6.50 -31.97 24.83
C ASP A 428 5.17 -31.23 24.95
N ALA A 429 4.62 -31.11 26.17
CA ALA A 429 3.37 -30.41 26.41
C ALA A 429 3.48 -28.89 26.18
N ALA A 430 4.50 -28.24 26.76
CA ALA A 430 4.72 -26.81 26.62
C ALA A 430 5.07 -26.45 25.16
N TYR A 431 5.93 -27.26 24.53
CA TYR A 431 6.24 -27.14 23.11
C TYR A 431 4.98 -27.26 22.26
N ALA A 432 4.21 -28.34 22.44
CA ALA A 432 3.01 -28.57 21.64
C ALA A 432 1.96 -27.48 21.84
N ASP A 433 1.73 -27.00 23.07
CA ASP A 433 0.74 -25.97 23.36
C ASP A 433 1.13 -24.62 22.74
N TYR A 434 2.42 -24.27 22.71
CA TYR A 434 2.91 -23.07 22.03
C TYR A 434 2.74 -23.17 20.51
N TRP A 435 3.25 -24.24 19.90
CA TRP A 435 3.20 -24.43 18.44
C TRP A 435 1.79 -24.69 17.91
N LEU A 436 0.85 -25.10 18.77
CA LEU A 436 -0.55 -25.29 18.41
C LEU A 436 -1.18 -23.99 17.91
N ALA A 437 -0.85 -22.84 18.51
CA ALA A 437 -1.38 -21.55 18.08
C ALA A 437 -0.93 -21.21 16.65
N TYR A 438 0.39 -21.29 16.40
CA TYR A 438 0.97 -21.04 15.08
C TYR A 438 0.35 -21.93 13.99
N TRP A 439 0.24 -23.24 14.26
CA TRP A 439 -0.33 -24.17 13.29
C TRP A 439 -1.84 -24.02 13.13
N ASN A 440 -2.58 -23.67 14.18
CA ASN A 440 -4.00 -23.38 14.05
C ASN A 440 -4.26 -22.20 13.11
N ASP A 441 -3.46 -21.14 13.22
CA ASP A 441 -3.59 -19.97 12.35
C ASP A 441 -3.28 -20.33 10.89
N LEU A 442 -2.15 -21.01 10.64
CA LEU A 442 -1.77 -21.43 9.29
C LEU A 442 -2.80 -22.39 8.65
N LEU A 443 -3.29 -23.35 9.42
CA LEU A 443 -4.27 -24.35 8.94
C LEU A 443 -5.70 -23.80 8.95
N ARG A 444 -5.88 -22.52 9.33
CA ARG A 444 -7.17 -21.85 9.47
C ARG A 444 -8.14 -22.64 10.34
N ASN A 445 -7.63 -23.35 11.35
CA ASN A 445 -8.39 -24.25 12.21
C ASN A 445 -9.23 -23.41 13.18
N ASP A 446 -10.41 -23.02 12.71
CA ASP A 446 -11.37 -22.22 13.47
C ASP A 446 -12.22 -23.13 14.38
N TYR A 447 -12.84 -22.53 15.39
CA TYR A 447 -13.71 -23.18 16.35
C TYR A 447 -15.19 -22.95 16.04
N SER A 448 -15.51 -21.96 15.18
CA SER A 448 -16.87 -21.56 14.85
C SER A 448 -16.98 -21.05 13.40
N GLY A 449 -18.18 -20.63 12.98
CA GLY A 449 -18.40 -20.00 11.68
C GLY A 449 -19.02 -20.90 10.60
N PRO A 450 -19.21 -20.37 9.37
CA PRO A 450 -20.05 -20.99 8.34
C PRO A 450 -19.66 -22.43 7.97
N GLY A 451 -18.36 -22.75 8.00
CA GLY A 451 -17.87 -24.10 7.69
C GLY A 451 -18.33 -25.20 8.65
N PHE A 452 -18.77 -24.84 9.86
CA PHE A 452 -19.20 -25.78 10.90
C PHE A 452 -20.72 -25.98 10.98
N LEU A 453 -21.51 -25.14 10.31
CA LEU A 453 -22.99 -25.16 10.39
C LEU A 453 -23.59 -26.50 9.95
N ASN A 454 -22.95 -27.18 8.99
CA ASN A 454 -23.42 -28.45 8.44
C ASN A 454 -22.58 -29.65 8.92
N ASN A 455 -21.75 -29.48 9.96
CA ASN A 455 -20.78 -30.49 10.43
C ASN A 455 -19.82 -31.00 9.33
N ASN A 456 -19.68 -30.24 8.24
CA ASN A 456 -18.84 -30.59 7.09
C ASN A 456 -17.36 -30.38 7.45
N ARG A 457 -17.00 -29.22 8.00
CA ARG A 457 -15.68 -28.96 8.54
C ARG A 457 -15.60 -29.37 10.01
N LYS A 458 -14.45 -29.93 10.41
CA LYS A 458 -14.17 -30.37 11.79
C LYS A 458 -12.95 -29.66 12.36
N GLN A 459 -12.94 -29.46 13.66
CA GLN A 459 -11.75 -28.99 14.36
C GLN A 459 -10.70 -30.09 14.38
N ILE A 460 -9.47 -29.77 14.01
CA ILE A 460 -8.35 -30.72 14.03
C ILE A 460 -7.44 -30.51 15.25
N THR A 461 -7.79 -29.61 16.17
CA THR A 461 -6.97 -29.22 17.34
C THR A 461 -6.49 -30.43 18.15
N SER A 462 -7.40 -31.38 18.43
CA SER A 462 -7.05 -32.60 19.17
C SER A 462 -6.07 -33.50 18.43
N TRP A 463 -6.19 -33.59 17.10
CA TRP A 463 -5.26 -34.33 16.27
C TRP A 463 -3.91 -33.62 16.17
N LEU A 464 -3.92 -32.30 15.90
CA LEU A 464 -2.73 -31.47 15.74
C LEU A 464 -1.89 -31.44 17.02
N ARG A 465 -2.52 -31.22 18.18
CA ARG A 465 -1.83 -31.27 19.47
C ARG A 465 -1.15 -32.62 19.70
N ARG A 466 -1.81 -33.74 19.37
CA ARG A 466 -1.20 -35.07 19.47
C ARG A 466 -0.05 -35.27 18.48
N ALA A 467 -0.15 -34.71 17.27
CA ALA A 467 0.92 -34.79 16.28
C ALA A 467 2.17 -34.04 16.75
N LEU A 468 1.99 -32.87 17.35
CA LEU A 468 3.05 -32.05 17.95
C LEU A 468 3.70 -32.73 19.17
N ILE A 469 2.91 -33.25 20.12
CA ILE A 469 3.43 -33.97 21.29
C ILE A 469 4.27 -35.18 20.87
N LYS A 470 3.82 -35.91 19.85
CA LYS A 470 4.56 -37.10 19.35
C LYS A 470 5.76 -36.75 18.47
N ASN A 471 6.03 -35.47 18.24
CA ASN A 471 7.02 -34.99 17.27
C ASN A 471 6.88 -35.72 15.92
N THR A 472 5.64 -35.77 15.40
CA THR A 472 5.35 -36.48 14.14
C THR A 472 6.20 -35.89 13.03
N PRO A 473 6.91 -36.72 12.24
CA PRO A 473 7.72 -36.22 11.12
C PRO A 473 6.90 -35.32 10.19
N TYR A 474 7.52 -34.22 9.76
CA TYR A 474 6.84 -33.17 9.00
C TYR A 474 6.15 -33.72 7.74
N ASP A 475 6.82 -34.60 7.00
CA ASP A 475 6.26 -35.29 5.83
C ASP A 475 4.97 -36.06 6.15
N ARG A 476 4.92 -36.74 7.31
CA ARG A 476 3.74 -37.49 7.76
C ARG A 476 2.62 -36.57 8.24
N MET A 477 2.96 -35.46 8.89
CA MET A 477 2.00 -34.44 9.29
C MET A 477 1.35 -33.81 8.05
N VAL A 478 2.15 -33.38 7.06
CA VAL A 478 1.66 -32.83 5.80
C VAL A 478 0.82 -33.85 5.04
N THR A 479 1.29 -35.10 4.91
CA THR A 479 0.53 -36.19 4.26
C THR A 479 -0.84 -36.36 4.91
N SER A 480 -0.90 -36.34 6.24
CA SER A 480 -2.17 -36.46 6.98
C SER A 480 -3.10 -35.26 6.79
N LEU A 481 -2.59 -34.11 6.36
CA LEU A 481 -3.39 -32.93 6.07
C LEU A 481 -3.83 -32.90 4.61
N VAL A 482 -2.97 -33.29 3.65
CA VAL A 482 -3.27 -33.26 2.20
C VAL A 482 -3.93 -34.53 1.67
N ALA A 483 -3.86 -35.63 2.40
CA ALA A 483 -4.58 -36.88 2.17
C ALA A 483 -5.20 -37.38 3.49
N PRO A 484 -6.19 -36.64 4.02
CA PRO A 484 -6.60 -36.81 5.41
C PRO A 484 -7.48 -38.03 5.64
N ASN A 485 -7.39 -38.55 6.86
CA ASN A 485 -8.43 -39.42 7.42
C ASN A 485 -9.44 -38.61 8.25
N SER A 486 -10.45 -39.28 8.79
CA SER A 486 -11.54 -38.65 9.57
C SER A 486 -11.12 -37.84 10.81
N ARG A 487 -9.86 -37.92 11.24
CA ARG A 487 -9.31 -37.16 12.39
C ARG A 487 -8.58 -35.87 11.97
N SER A 488 -8.27 -35.72 10.69
CA SER A 488 -7.38 -34.68 10.13
C SER A 488 -8.00 -33.94 8.93
N ASP A 489 -9.23 -34.31 8.56
CA ASP A 489 -9.93 -33.81 7.37
C ASP A 489 -10.40 -32.36 7.45
N GLY A 490 -10.33 -31.72 8.62
CA GLY A 490 -10.77 -30.34 8.81
C GLY A 490 -9.96 -29.27 8.08
N PHE A 491 -8.71 -29.58 7.68
CA PHE A 491 -7.87 -28.65 6.92
C PHE A 491 -8.31 -28.53 5.46
N LEU A 492 -8.46 -29.65 4.74
CA LEU A 492 -8.89 -29.63 3.34
C LEU A 492 -10.38 -29.35 3.17
N LYS A 493 -11.21 -29.73 4.14
CA LYS A 493 -12.64 -29.47 4.06
C LYS A 493 -12.89 -27.97 4.23
N GLY A 494 -13.07 -27.31 3.08
CA GLY A 494 -13.49 -25.93 2.98
C GLY A 494 -14.93 -25.70 3.45
N ILE A 495 -15.41 -24.48 3.24
CA ILE A 495 -16.80 -24.12 3.51
C ILE A 495 -17.66 -24.73 2.41
N VAL A 496 -18.66 -25.52 2.79
CA VAL A 496 -19.66 -26.04 1.87
C VAL A 496 -20.87 -25.12 1.94
N TRP A 497 -21.00 -24.26 0.94
CA TRP A 497 -22.11 -23.34 0.79
C TRP A 497 -23.35 -24.06 0.24
N SER A 498 -24.53 -23.56 0.59
CA SER A 498 -25.82 -24.07 0.09
C SER A 498 -26.33 -23.17 -1.04
N GLY A 499 -26.99 -23.76 -2.04
CA GLY A 499 -27.55 -23.03 -3.18
C GLY A 499 -26.61 -23.01 -4.39
N ASP A 500 -26.89 -22.13 -5.35
CA ASP A 500 -26.03 -21.90 -6.49
C ASP A 500 -24.80 -21.12 -6.01
N ILE A 501 -23.63 -21.76 -6.10
CA ILE A 501 -22.37 -21.24 -5.56
C ILE A 501 -21.39 -21.02 -6.70
N GLY A 502 -20.55 -19.99 -6.56
CA GLY A 502 -19.54 -19.66 -7.56
C GLY A 502 -18.42 -20.70 -7.62
N ILE A 503 -17.64 -20.71 -8.71
CA ILE A 503 -16.52 -21.64 -8.87
C ILE A 503 -15.48 -21.51 -7.75
N THR A 504 -15.27 -20.28 -7.24
CA THR A 504 -14.34 -19.95 -6.15
C THR A 504 -14.75 -20.54 -4.81
N GLU A 505 -16.03 -20.87 -4.67
CA GLU A 505 -16.63 -21.40 -3.44
C GLU A 505 -16.64 -22.94 -3.44
N GLN A 506 -16.21 -23.59 -4.53
CA GLN A 506 -16.16 -25.04 -4.58
C GLN A 506 -15.09 -25.60 -3.61
N PRO A 507 -15.42 -26.66 -2.83
CA PRO A 507 -14.47 -27.22 -1.85
C PRO A 507 -13.14 -27.69 -2.44
N ALA A 508 -13.15 -28.22 -3.67
CA ALA A 508 -11.95 -28.68 -4.38
C ALA A 508 -10.99 -27.52 -4.70
N ILE A 509 -11.54 -26.38 -5.17
CA ILE A 509 -10.79 -25.14 -5.42
C ILE A 509 -10.24 -24.59 -4.09
N GLN A 510 -11.05 -24.55 -3.03
CA GLN A 510 -10.59 -24.14 -1.71
C GLN A 510 -9.43 -25.01 -1.19
N ALA A 511 -9.46 -26.33 -1.44
CA ALA A 511 -8.38 -27.25 -1.08
C ALA A 511 -7.08 -26.92 -1.81
N ALA A 512 -7.14 -26.71 -3.14
CA ALA A 512 -5.99 -26.30 -3.94
C ALA A 512 -5.36 -25.00 -3.41
N GLN A 513 -6.19 -23.99 -3.16
CA GLN A 513 -5.75 -22.71 -2.61
C GLN A 513 -5.08 -22.84 -1.23
N ASN A 514 -5.67 -23.64 -0.33
CA ASN A 514 -5.12 -23.85 1.01
C ASN A 514 -3.78 -24.61 0.96
N ILE A 515 -3.67 -25.66 0.15
CA ILE A 515 -2.41 -26.43 -0.02
C ILE A 515 -1.33 -25.54 -0.61
N GLY A 516 -1.66 -24.81 -1.68
CA GLY A 516 -0.75 -23.90 -2.35
C GLY A 516 -0.18 -22.87 -1.38
N GLN A 517 -1.05 -22.21 -0.61
CA GLN A 517 -0.63 -21.16 0.30
C GLN A 517 0.17 -21.69 1.50
N VAL A 518 -0.26 -22.78 2.13
CA VAL A 518 0.31 -23.25 3.40
C VAL A 518 1.60 -24.05 3.21
N PHE A 519 1.65 -24.92 2.19
CA PHE A 519 2.76 -25.88 2.05
C PHE A 519 3.70 -25.58 0.89
N LEU A 520 3.21 -24.88 -0.13
CA LEU A 520 4.00 -24.59 -1.33
C LEU A 520 4.45 -23.12 -1.40
N GLY A 521 3.89 -22.23 -0.56
CA GLY A 521 4.19 -20.81 -0.56
C GLY A 521 3.74 -20.10 -1.84
N VAL A 522 2.72 -20.63 -2.52
CA VAL A 522 2.19 -20.11 -3.79
C VAL A 522 0.76 -19.60 -3.62
N ASN A 523 0.37 -18.58 -4.38
CA ASN A 523 -0.97 -18.00 -4.28
C ASN A 523 -1.86 -18.44 -5.46
N LEU A 524 -2.61 -19.52 -5.27
CA LEU A 524 -3.56 -20.01 -6.28
C LEU A 524 -4.94 -19.33 -6.22
N LYS A 525 -5.17 -18.39 -5.28
CA LYS A 525 -6.48 -17.75 -5.11
C LYS A 525 -6.85 -16.84 -6.27
N CYS A 526 -5.88 -16.05 -6.74
CA CYS A 526 -6.08 -15.18 -7.91
C CYS A 526 -6.27 -16.03 -9.17
N ALA A 527 -5.48 -17.10 -9.30
CA ALA A 527 -5.48 -18.08 -10.39
C ALA A 527 -6.73 -18.97 -10.45
N THR A 528 -7.89 -18.52 -9.97
CA THR A 528 -9.16 -19.29 -9.94
C THR A 528 -10.17 -18.78 -10.97
N CYS A 529 -10.23 -17.47 -11.18
CA CYS A 529 -11.14 -16.84 -12.14
C CYS A 529 -10.43 -16.24 -13.36
N HIS A 530 -9.13 -16.02 -13.24
CA HIS A 530 -8.24 -15.50 -14.26
C HIS A 530 -6.82 -15.97 -13.91
N ASP A 531 -5.89 -15.94 -14.86
CA ASP A 531 -4.48 -16.22 -14.55
C ASP A 531 -3.93 -15.18 -13.57
N SER A 532 -3.02 -15.57 -12.69
CA SER A 532 -2.51 -14.68 -11.66
C SER A 532 -1.84 -13.42 -12.23
N PHE A 533 -2.21 -12.26 -11.67
CA PHE A 533 -1.59 -10.96 -11.99
C PHE A 533 -0.24 -10.76 -11.31
N THR A 534 0.06 -11.53 -10.26
CA THR A 534 1.22 -11.33 -9.39
C THR A 534 2.27 -12.44 -9.50
N ASP A 535 1.87 -13.63 -9.93
CA ASP A 535 2.74 -14.82 -10.08
C ASP A 535 2.32 -15.65 -11.32
N GLU A 536 2.93 -16.83 -11.54
CA GLU A 536 2.85 -17.59 -12.81
C GLU A 536 1.73 -18.57 -12.95
N TRP A 537 1.00 -18.73 -11.86
CA TRP A 537 -0.01 -19.74 -11.77
C TRP A 537 -1.19 -19.34 -12.66
N THR A 538 -1.49 -20.26 -13.57
CA THR A 538 -2.63 -20.15 -14.48
C THR A 538 -3.87 -20.73 -13.82
N MET A 539 -5.03 -20.47 -14.42
CA MET A 539 -6.25 -21.19 -14.06
C MET A 539 -6.05 -22.70 -14.20
N GLU A 540 -5.36 -23.16 -15.24
CA GLU A 540 -5.10 -24.59 -15.44
C GLU A 540 -4.33 -25.22 -14.26
N ASP A 541 -3.35 -24.51 -13.70
CA ASP A 541 -2.57 -24.99 -12.57
C ASP A 541 -3.44 -25.16 -11.31
N THR A 542 -4.29 -24.16 -11.01
CA THR A 542 -5.20 -24.20 -9.87
C THR A 542 -6.23 -25.32 -10.02
N TYR A 543 -6.84 -25.44 -11.20
CA TYR A 543 -7.86 -26.46 -11.46
C TYR A 543 -7.24 -27.86 -11.53
N GLY A 544 -5.99 -27.98 -12.00
CA GLY A 544 -5.24 -29.24 -11.99
C GLY A 544 -5.05 -29.78 -10.58
N ILE A 545 -4.67 -28.93 -9.62
CA ILE A 545 -4.59 -29.33 -8.21
C ILE A 545 -5.98 -29.57 -7.62
N ALA A 546 -6.97 -28.72 -7.94
CA ALA A 546 -8.32 -28.86 -7.41
C ALA A 546 -8.96 -30.20 -7.84
N ASN A 547 -8.72 -30.63 -9.07
CA ASN A 547 -9.25 -31.88 -9.62
C ASN A 547 -8.72 -33.15 -8.92
N VAL A 548 -7.61 -33.05 -8.17
CA VAL A 548 -7.17 -34.14 -7.26
C VAL A 548 -8.19 -34.39 -6.14
N TYR A 549 -8.94 -33.36 -5.77
CA TYR A 549 -9.89 -33.36 -4.65
C TYR A 549 -11.36 -33.26 -5.09
N ALA A 550 -11.61 -33.02 -6.38
CA ALA A 550 -12.94 -32.92 -6.95
C ALA A 550 -13.58 -34.31 -7.09
N LYS A 551 -14.90 -34.38 -6.97
CA LYS A 551 -15.66 -35.62 -7.23
C LYS A 551 -15.81 -35.87 -8.73
N GLU A 552 -15.87 -34.79 -9.50
CA GLU A 552 -16.04 -34.78 -10.95
C GLU A 552 -15.05 -33.75 -11.53
N PRO A 553 -14.56 -33.95 -12.76
CA PRO A 553 -13.65 -33.00 -13.39
C PRO A 553 -14.26 -31.60 -13.49
N LEU A 554 -13.52 -30.61 -13.02
CA LEU A 554 -13.90 -29.21 -13.05
C LEU A 554 -13.63 -28.59 -14.42
N GLU A 555 -14.63 -27.88 -14.93
CA GLU A 555 -14.51 -26.97 -16.06
C GLU A 555 -13.93 -25.63 -15.59
N ILE A 556 -13.06 -25.00 -16.38
CA ILE A 556 -12.55 -23.66 -16.07
C ILE A 556 -13.65 -22.62 -16.29
N HIS A 557 -13.82 -21.72 -15.31
CA HIS A 557 -14.66 -20.55 -15.43
C HIS A 557 -13.84 -19.26 -15.37
N GLU A 558 -14.11 -18.34 -16.31
CA GLU A 558 -13.69 -16.94 -16.18
C GLU A 558 -14.72 -16.23 -15.29
N CYS A 559 -14.37 -16.12 -14.00
CA CYS A 559 -15.30 -15.76 -12.93
C CYS A 559 -16.48 -16.75 -12.83
N GLU A 560 -17.63 -16.39 -13.40
CA GLU A 560 -18.83 -17.24 -13.41
C GLU A 560 -19.10 -17.83 -14.80
N VAL A 561 -18.33 -17.43 -15.82
CA VAL A 561 -18.57 -17.81 -17.22
C VAL A 561 -17.80 -19.08 -17.56
N PRO A 562 -18.47 -20.20 -17.91
CA PRO A 562 -17.80 -21.44 -18.31
C PRO A 562 -17.06 -21.27 -19.64
N THR A 563 -15.87 -21.87 -19.75
CA THR A 563 -14.99 -21.75 -20.93
C THR A 563 -15.09 -22.92 -21.91
N GLY A 564 -15.76 -24.01 -21.54
CA GLY A 564 -15.79 -25.28 -22.26
C GLY A 564 -14.57 -26.18 -21.98
N LYS A 565 -13.59 -25.72 -21.20
CA LYS A 565 -12.32 -26.43 -20.98
C LYS A 565 -12.33 -27.19 -19.66
N ILE A 566 -12.30 -28.52 -19.74
CA ILE A 566 -12.11 -29.41 -18.58
C ILE A 566 -10.62 -29.66 -18.38
N VAL A 567 -10.15 -29.48 -17.14
CA VAL A 567 -8.75 -29.72 -16.77
C VAL A 567 -8.61 -31.10 -16.13
N GLN A 568 -7.48 -31.77 -16.36
CA GLN A 568 -7.17 -33.05 -15.72
C GLN A 568 -6.42 -32.83 -14.40
N PRO A 569 -6.49 -33.73 -13.41
CA PRO A 569 -5.65 -33.68 -12.23
C PRO A 569 -4.17 -33.54 -12.58
N GLY A 570 -3.46 -32.65 -11.89
CA GLY A 570 -2.05 -32.39 -12.19
C GLY A 570 -1.31 -31.70 -11.05
N PHE A 571 0.01 -31.90 -11.00
CA PHE A 571 0.88 -31.16 -10.11
C PHE A 571 1.22 -29.78 -10.70
N LEU A 572 1.44 -28.78 -9.84
CA LEU A 572 1.98 -27.46 -10.23
C LEU A 572 3.34 -27.56 -10.93
N PHE A 573 4.10 -28.61 -10.64
CA PHE A 573 5.39 -28.88 -11.25
C PHE A 573 5.28 -30.12 -12.13
N PRO A 574 5.19 -29.97 -13.46
CA PRO A 574 5.06 -31.10 -14.39
C PRO A 574 6.20 -32.13 -14.27
N SER A 575 7.37 -31.71 -13.77
CA SER A 575 8.52 -32.59 -13.49
C SER A 575 8.23 -33.67 -12.43
N LEU A 576 7.18 -33.50 -11.61
CA LEU A 576 6.74 -34.51 -10.65
C LEU A 576 5.94 -35.66 -11.29
N GLY A 577 5.63 -35.55 -12.59
CA GLY A 577 4.88 -36.55 -13.34
C GLY A 577 3.39 -36.25 -13.40
N LYS A 578 2.60 -37.28 -13.67
CA LYS A 578 1.13 -37.21 -13.72
C LYS A 578 0.54 -37.81 -12.45
N ILE A 579 -0.64 -37.32 -12.08
CA ILE A 579 -1.47 -37.90 -11.03
C ILE A 579 -2.36 -38.96 -11.69
N ASP A 580 -2.37 -40.16 -11.12
CA ASP A 580 -3.09 -41.33 -11.63
C ASP A 580 -4.56 -41.41 -11.21
#